data_AF-A0A2N2RRV3-F1
#
_entry.id   AF-A0A2N2RRV3-F1
#
_cell.length_a   1.000
_cell.length_b   1.000
_cell.length_c   1.000
_cell.angle_alpha   90.00
_cell.angle_beta   90.00
_cell.angle_gamma   90.00
#
_symmetry.space_group_name_H-M   'P 1'
#
loop_
_entity.id
_entity.type
_entity.pdbx_description
1 polymer ?
#
loop_
_entity_poly.entity_id
_entity_poly.type
_entity_poly.pdbx_seq_one_letter_code
_entity_poly.pdbx_strand_id
1 'polypeptide(L)'
;MSGMQHFDHELTELDRQIVRLGNLCGLDMLQDKTVLSILEDKTKLEHFSKERQKPFLLLKGLLTLRYMVEQQCIDDIGTGDCKQVLSATLLK
;
A
#
# COMPACT_ATOMS: atom_id res chain seq x y z
N MET A 1 14.86 12.46 16.50
CA MET A 1 13.55 12.29 15.84
C MET A 1 12.59 11.76 16.88
N SER A 2 11.40 12.34 17.02
CA SER A 2 10.37 11.76 17.90
C SER A 2 9.90 10.42 17.32
N GLY A 3 9.34 9.53 18.15
CA GLY A 3 8.85 8.22 17.68
C GLY A 3 7.82 8.32 16.54
N MET A 4 7.03 9.38 16.53
CA MET A 4 6.05 9.67 15.47
C MET A 4 6.72 9.97 14.12
N GLN A 5 7.80 10.76 14.11
CA GLN A 5 8.56 11.05 12.89
C GLN A 5 9.23 9.80 12.30
N HIS A 6 9.62 8.86 13.14
CA HIS A 6 10.16 7.58 12.69
C HIS A 6 9.08 6.72 12.03
N PHE A 7 7.87 6.69 12.60
CA PHE A 7 6.76 5.92 12.04
C PHE A 7 6.32 6.46 10.67
N ASP A 8 6.19 7.77 10.52
CA ASP A 8 5.83 8.41 9.25
C ASP A 8 6.88 8.13 8.15
N HIS A 9 8.15 8.07 8.54
CA HIS A 9 9.25 7.74 7.63
C HIS A 9 9.15 6.30 7.11
N GLU A 10 8.91 5.35 8.00
CA GLU A 10 8.75 3.93 7.65
C GLU A 10 7.54 3.71 6.73
N LEU A 11 6.41 4.38 6.99
CA LEU A 11 5.25 4.33 6.10
C LEU A 11 5.54 4.92 4.72
N THR A 12 6.25 6.05 4.66
CA THR A 12 6.64 6.67 3.38
C THR A 12 7.54 5.73 2.57
N GLU A 13 8.47 5.05 3.23
CA GLU A 13 9.36 4.11 2.56
C GLU A 13 8.61 2.85 2.10
N LEU A 14 7.66 2.34 2.89
CA LEU A 14 6.76 1.26 2.49
C LEU A 14 5.98 1.62 1.22
N ASP A 15 5.43 2.83 1.14
CA ASP A 15 4.69 3.33 -0.04
C ASP A 15 5.59 3.40 -1.28
N ARG A 16 6.83 3.86 -1.12
CA ARG A 16 7.81 3.86 -2.23
C ARG A 16 8.12 2.46 -2.73
N GLN A 17 8.28 1.48 -1.83
CA GLN A 17 8.54 0.10 -2.23
C GLN A 17 7.33 -0.51 -2.95
N ILE A 18 6.12 -0.22 -2.50
CA ILE A 18 4.87 -0.64 -3.17
C ILE A 18 4.82 -0.08 -4.59
N VAL A 19 5.04 1.22 -4.79
CA VAL A 19 5.06 1.84 -6.13
C VAL A 19 6.15 1.22 -7.01
N ARG A 20 7.35 1.03 -6.46
CA ARG A 20 8.47 0.42 -7.19
C ARG A 20 8.16 -1.01 -7.65
N LEU A 21 7.61 -1.84 -6.76
CA LEU A 21 7.23 -3.21 -7.09
C LEU A 21 6.05 -3.25 -8.07
N GLY A 22 5.11 -2.33 -7.95
CA GLY A 22 4.02 -2.12 -8.91
C GLY A 22 4.56 -1.84 -10.32
N ASN A 23 5.51 -0.91 -10.44
CA ASN A 23 6.16 -0.59 -11.71
C ASN A 23 6.86 -1.81 -12.34
N LEU A 24 7.53 -2.64 -11.52
CA LEU A 24 8.13 -3.89 -12.00
C LEU A 24 7.10 -4.90 -12.52
N CYS A 25 5.89 -4.86 -11.98
CA CYS A 25 4.77 -5.69 -12.43
C CYS A 25 4.00 -5.08 -13.62
N GLY A 26 4.28 -3.83 -13.99
CA GLY A 26 3.49 -3.08 -14.97
C GLY A 26 2.12 -2.63 -14.43
N LEU A 27 2.03 -2.43 -13.12
CA LEU A 27 0.83 -2.01 -12.42
C LEU A 27 0.97 -0.56 -11.98
N ASP A 28 -0.03 0.26 -12.27
CA ASP A 28 -0.14 1.62 -11.75
C ASP A 28 -0.77 1.58 -10.35
N MET A 29 0.07 1.68 -9.33
CA MET A 29 -0.34 1.64 -7.92
C MET A 29 -0.91 2.97 -7.42
N LEU A 30 -0.90 4.03 -8.24
CA LEU A 30 -1.58 5.29 -7.93
C LEU A 30 -3.08 5.23 -8.25
N GLN A 31 -3.53 4.14 -8.86
CA GLN A 31 -4.92 3.93 -9.23
C GLN A 31 -5.61 3.00 -8.22
N ASP A 32 -6.63 3.52 -7.52
CA ASP A 32 -7.41 2.76 -6.53
C ASP A 32 -7.94 1.44 -7.08
N LYS A 33 -8.40 1.42 -8.33
CA LYS A 33 -8.89 0.20 -9.00
C LYS A 33 -7.84 -0.91 -9.04
N THR A 34 -6.56 -0.57 -9.21
CA THR A 34 -5.45 -1.52 -9.26
C THR A 34 -5.16 -2.07 -7.88
N VAL A 35 -5.14 -1.18 -6.88
CA VAL A 35 -4.96 -1.55 -5.47
C VAL A 35 -6.06 -2.51 -5.02
N LEU A 36 -7.32 -2.14 -5.26
CA LEU A 36 -8.48 -2.95 -4.92
C LEU A 36 -8.48 -4.30 -5.65
N SER A 37 -8.12 -4.34 -6.93
CA SER A 37 -8.09 -5.61 -7.67
C SER A 37 -7.02 -6.58 -7.13
N ILE A 38 -5.92 -6.09 -6.56
CA ILE A 38 -4.91 -6.93 -5.89
C ILE A 38 -5.42 -7.42 -4.53
N LEU A 39 -6.01 -6.52 -3.73
CA LEU A 39 -6.52 -6.85 -2.39
C LEU A 39 -7.72 -7.82 -2.42
N GLU A 40 -8.57 -7.71 -3.44
CA GLU A 40 -9.72 -8.61 -3.67
C GLU A 40 -9.35 -9.90 -4.42
N ASP A 41 -8.05 -10.16 -4.63
CA ASP A 41 -7.54 -11.34 -5.34
C ASP A 41 -8.04 -11.50 -6.79
N LYS A 42 -8.46 -10.40 -7.42
CA LYS A 42 -8.85 -10.37 -8.85
C LYS A 42 -7.63 -10.40 -9.76
N THR A 43 -6.52 -9.78 -9.34
CA THR A 43 -5.22 -9.87 -10.00
C THR A 43 -4.47 -11.10 -9.47
N LYS A 44 -4.34 -12.14 -10.28
CA LYS A 44 -3.73 -13.41 -9.86
C LYS A 44 -2.27 -13.54 -10.29
N LEU A 45 -1.53 -14.43 -9.61
CA LEU A 45 -0.11 -14.69 -9.89
C LEU A 45 0.11 -15.16 -11.34
N GLU A 46 -0.83 -15.92 -11.89
CA GLU A 46 -0.75 -16.47 -13.25
C GLU A 46 -0.86 -15.38 -14.33
N HIS A 47 -1.31 -14.17 -13.98
CA HIS A 47 -1.36 -13.04 -14.92
C HIS A 47 0.03 -12.42 -15.18
N PHE A 48 1.07 -12.84 -14.45
CA PHE A 48 2.42 -12.31 -14.57
C PHE A 48 3.39 -13.33 -15.16
N SER A 49 4.36 -12.82 -15.95
CA SER A 49 5.50 -13.63 -16.39
C SER A 49 6.31 -14.13 -15.19
N LYS A 50 7.01 -15.26 -15.33
CA LYS A 50 7.79 -15.89 -14.25
C LYS A 50 8.74 -14.93 -13.53
N GLU A 51 9.36 -13.99 -14.27
CA GLU A 51 10.26 -12.97 -13.72
C GLU A 51 9.53 -11.91 -12.86
N ARG A 52 8.23 -11.68 -13.10
CA ARG A 52 7.40 -10.70 -12.39
C ARG A 52 6.59 -11.30 -11.25
N GLN A 53 6.46 -12.63 -11.19
CA GLN A 53 5.74 -13.32 -10.13
C GLN A 53 6.31 -13.04 -8.73
N LYS A 54 7.64 -13.07 -8.57
CA LYS A 54 8.28 -12.77 -7.28
C LYS A 54 8.05 -11.31 -6.85
N PRO A 55 8.31 -10.29 -7.70
CA PRO A 55 7.92 -8.91 -7.42
C PRO A 55 6.45 -8.75 -7.05
N PHE A 56 5.54 -9.43 -7.76
CA PHE A 56 4.11 -9.37 -7.48
C PHE A 56 3.73 -9.94 -6.11
N LEU A 57 4.32 -11.07 -5.71
CA LEU A 57 4.08 -11.63 -4.37
C LEU A 57 4.55 -10.69 -3.26
N LEU A 58 5.72 -10.07 -3.43
CA LEU A 58 6.23 -9.05 -2.48
C LEU A 58 5.30 -7.84 -2.44
N LEU A 59 4.88 -7.34 -3.60
CA LEU A 59 3.93 -6.23 -3.71
C LEU A 59 2.63 -6.55 -2.94
N LYS A 60 2.02 -7.70 -3.23
CA LYS A 60 0.78 -8.14 -2.60
C LYS A 60 0.93 -8.23 -1.07
N GLY A 61 2.05 -8.78 -0.59
CA GLY A 61 2.36 -8.87 0.84
C GLY A 61 2.47 -7.50 1.50
N LEU A 62 3.29 -6.60 0.94
CA LEU A 62 3.47 -5.24 1.48
C LEU A 62 2.17 -4.42 1.44
N LEU A 63 1.40 -4.53 0.35
CA LEU A 63 0.12 -3.86 0.20
C LEU A 63 -0.90 -4.36 1.25
N THR A 64 -0.92 -5.67 1.50
CA THR A 64 -1.79 -6.27 2.52
C THR A 64 -1.39 -5.81 3.91
N LEU A 65 -0.10 -5.80 4.22
CA LEU A 65 0.41 -5.30 5.50
C LEU A 65 0.04 -3.83 5.71
N ARG A 66 0.26 -2.98 4.71
CA ARG A 66 -0.11 -1.56 4.73
C ARG A 66 -1.61 -1.40 5.02
N TYR A 67 -2.46 -2.13 4.30
CA TYR A 67 -3.90 -2.08 4.50
C TYR A 67 -4.31 -2.51 5.92
N MET A 68 -3.69 -3.57 6.46
CA MET A 68 -3.94 -4.00 7.83
C MET A 68 -3.54 -2.94 8.86
N VAL A 69 -2.38 -2.28 8.67
CA VAL A 69 -1.94 -1.17 9.53
C VAL A 69 -2.92 0.01 9.46
N GLU A 70 -3.38 0.38 8.26
CA GLU A 70 -4.39 1.44 8.09
C GLU A 70 -5.73 1.09 8.74
N GLN A 71 -6.21 -0.16 8.62
CA GLN A 71 -7.43 -0.62 9.27
C GLN A 71 -7.29 -0.60 10.81
N GLN A 72 -6.17 -1.05 11.35
CA GLN A 72 -5.93 -1.01 12.80
C GLN A 72 -5.80 0.42 13.34
N CYS A 73 -5.26 1.36 12.55
CA CYS A 73 -5.28 2.79 12.91
C CYS A 73 -6.71 3.38 12.92
N ILE A 74 -7.64 2.87 12.11
CA ILE A 74 -9.05 3.28 12.11
C ILE A 74 -9.77 2.80 13.39
N ASP A 75 -9.39 1.63 13.92
CA ASP A 75 -9.99 1.06 15.13
C ASP A 75 -9.61 1.83 16.42
N ASP A 76 -8.45 2.51 16.45
CA ASP A 76 -8.00 3.29 17.61
C ASP A 76 -8.45 4.77 17.60
N ILE A 77 -8.76 5.36 16.42
CA ILE A 77 -8.99 6.82 16.27
C ILE A 77 -10.39 7.14 15.71
N GLY A 78 -11.09 6.16 15.12
CA GLY A 78 -12.40 6.35 14.52
C GLY A 78 -12.36 6.86 13.07
N THR A 79 -13.36 6.46 12.28
CA THR A 79 -13.44 6.63 10.81
C THR A 79 -13.50 8.07 10.32
N GLY A 80 -13.88 9.04 11.18
CA GLY A 80 -14.02 10.45 10.82
C GLY A 80 -12.68 11.19 10.69
N ASP A 81 -11.77 10.96 11.64
CA ASP A 81 -10.49 11.68 11.72
C ASP A 81 -9.43 11.08 10.77
N CYS A 82 -9.53 9.78 10.49
CA CYS A 82 -8.63 9.10 9.54
C CYS A 82 -8.74 9.69 8.12
N LYS A 83 -9.95 10.02 7.66
CA LYS A 83 -10.14 10.64 6.33
C LYS A 83 -9.52 12.04 6.25
N GLN A 84 -9.52 12.79 7.35
CA GLN A 84 -8.91 14.11 7.44
C GLN A 84 -7.39 14.04 7.46
N VAL A 85 -6.82 13.11 8.24
CA VAL A 85 -5.36 12.87 8.30
C VAL A 85 -4.85 12.36 6.96
N LEU A 86 -5.52 11.39 6.33
CA LEU A 86 -5.16 10.91 4.99
C LEU A 86 -5.22 12.04 3.95
N SER A 87 -6.24 12.89 3.99
CA SER A 87 -6.32 14.04 3.07
C SER A 87 -5.26 15.13 3.33
N ALA A 88 -4.76 15.25 4.56
CA ALA A 88 -3.73 16.22 4.95
C ALA A 88 -2.31 15.75 4.61
N THR A 89 -2.09 14.44 4.55
CA THR A 89 -0.76 13.83 4.30
C THR A 89 -0.60 13.34 2.87
N LEU A 90 -1.69 13.02 2.15
CA LEU A 90 -1.65 12.47 0.77
C LEU A 90 -1.73 13.52 -0.35
N LEU A 91 -1.81 14.82 -0.06
CA LEU A 91 -1.83 15.91 -1.07
C LEU A 91 -0.81 17.02 -0.81
N LYS A 92 0.39 16.66 -0.33
CA LYS A 92 1.58 17.52 -0.38
C LYS A 92 2.81 16.75 -0.80
#